data_AF-A0A1A9R8A4-F1
#
_entry.id   AF-A0A1A9R8A4-F1
#
_cell.length_a   1.000
_cell.length_b   1.000
_cell.length_c   1.000
_cell.angle_alpha   90.00
_cell.angle_beta   90.00
_cell.angle_gamma   90.00
#
_symmetry.space_group_name_H-M   'P 1'
#
loop_
_entity.id
_entity.type
_entity.pdbx_description
1 polymer ?
#
loop_
_entity_poly.entity_id
_entity_poly.type
_entity_poly.pdbx_seq_one_letter_code
_entity_poly.pdbx_strand_id
1 'polypeptide(L)'
;MLGFLQGFSYGLFMTCLPWLLVGLFNPGLALPVSSPSRLQVIARYCLVIPSISMLLWLTSLWGGFSPSLFGWLTGIIAIPVALPVERTLRGWLARRRLRRLEAQRETEAQQRRAQEERNAYETGVSVLDPARPPLGANDLVLAMCRAKQGLLDVHRPDLAILTDRLYSRYRHVLDVLGDRFHTGELAFERSQGLVTQVCFGAVDTLTTMASQARGVVSVDGNYVRGRLERESKRLSDEERAALVRRLDLLVETEHRLNKLSARIESALTVLDDTAVSMARIETARPQASVTTEKALEDLRQFVEGADRYARKD
;
A
#
# COMPACT_ATOMS: atom_id res chain seq x y z
N MET A 1 -11.99 -47.47 33.65
CA MET A 1 -11.38 -46.17 33.26
C MET A 1 -10.45 -45.60 34.33
N LEU A 2 -10.86 -45.56 35.62
CA LEU A 2 -10.06 -44.93 36.68
C LEU A 2 -8.72 -45.63 36.96
N GLY A 3 -8.66 -46.96 36.89
CA GLY A 3 -7.39 -47.71 36.98
C GLY A 3 -6.39 -47.43 35.85
N PHE A 4 -6.87 -47.04 34.65
CA PHE A 4 -5.99 -46.61 33.55
C PHE A 4 -5.38 -45.24 33.83
N LEU A 5 -6.16 -44.29 34.37
CA LEU A 5 -5.63 -42.99 34.80
C LEU A 5 -4.59 -43.13 35.91
N GLN A 6 -4.81 -44.05 36.86
CA GLN A 6 -3.83 -44.37 37.91
C GLN A 6 -2.51 -44.85 37.30
N GLY A 7 -2.58 -45.87 36.43
CA GLY A 7 -1.40 -46.38 35.73
C GLY A 7 -0.69 -45.30 34.92
N PHE A 8 -1.44 -44.51 34.16
CA PHE A 8 -0.92 -43.42 33.32
C PHE A 8 -0.22 -42.33 34.14
N SER A 9 -0.80 -41.92 35.27
CA SER A 9 -0.20 -40.96 36.19
C SER A 9 1.15 -41.45 36.72
N TYR A 10 1.24 -42.71 37.15
CA TYR A 10 2.51 -43.29 37.63
C TYR A 10 3.57 -43.40 36.52
N GLY A 11 3.17 -43.79 35.30
CA GLY A 11 4.08 -43.83 34.15
C GLY A 11 4.62 -42.44 33.78
N LEU A 12 3.78 -41.41 33.87
CA LEU A 12 4.15 -40.01 33.62
C LEU A 12 5.08 -39.46 34.71
N PHE A 13 4.86 -39.83 35.98
CA PHE A 13 5.71 -39.44 37.10
C PHE A 13 7.09 -40.10 37.04
N MET A 14 7.16 -41.39 36.72
CA MET A 14 8.43 -42.12 36.62
C MET A 14 9.29 -41.64 35.45
N THR A 15 8.68 -41.19 34.36
CA THR A 15 9.41 -40.68 33.19
C THR A 15 9.84 -39.23 33.31
N CYS A 16 9.32 -38.48 34.29
CA CYS A 16 9.70 -37.09 34.55
C CYS A 16 11.21 -36.93 34.85
N LEU A 17 11.74 -37.73 35.78
CA LEU A 17 13.13 -37.62 36.26
C LEU A 17 14.16 -37.97 35.16
N PRO A 18 14.00 -39.08 34.42
CA PRO A 18 14.86 -39.40 33.27
C PRO A 18 14.83 -38.31 32.19
N TRP A 19 13.66 -37.76 31.86
CA TRP A 19 13.56 -36.72 30.84
C TRP A 19 14.08 -35.35 31.29
N LEU A 20 14.01 -35.06 32.59
CA LEU A 20 14.65 -33.88 33.18
C LEU A 20 16.17 -33.96 33.04
N LEU A 21 16.77 -35.13 33.32
CA LEU A 21 18.21 -35.36 33.14
C LEU A 21 18.62 -35.26 31.68
N VAL A 22 17.88 -35.91 30.77
CA VAL A 22 18.13 -35.83 29.33
C VAL A 22 18.00 -34.39 28.82
N GLY A 23 17.00 -33.64 29.30
CA GLY A 23 16.81 -32.24 28.92
C GLY A 23 17.83 -31.26 29.51
N LEU A 24 18.40 -31.56 30.69
CA LEU A 24 19.52 -30.78 31.24
C LEU A 24 20.82 -31.00 30.47
N PHE A 25 21.07 -32.23 30.01
CA PHE A 25 22.23 -32.57 29.18
C PHE A 25 22.09 -32.02 27.75
N ASN A 26 20.93 -32.23 27.12
CA ASN A 26 20.61 -31.67 25.81
C ASN A 26 19.15 -31.18 25.76
N PRO A 27 18.92 -29.85 25.90
CA PRO A 27 17.57 -29.30 25.98
C PRO A 27 16.84 -29.41 24.63
N GLY A 28 17.57 -29.62 23.54
CA GLY A 28 17.04 -29.89 22.20
C GLY A 28 16.46 -31.30 22.03
N LEU A 29 16.59 -32.22 22.99
CA LEU A 29 15.92 -33.52 22.97
C LEU A 29 14.60 -33.51 23.74
N ALA A 30 14.51 -32.73 24.82
CA ALA A 30 13.36 -32.69 25.73
C ALA A 30 12.38 -31.53 25.46
N LEU A 31 12.74 -30.55 24.64
CA LEU A 31 11.86 -29.42 24.29
C LEU A 31 11.55 -29.35 22.79
N PRO A 32 10.33 -28.98 22.41
CA PRO A 32 9.91 -28.77 21.02
C PRO A 32 10.12 -27.31 20.53
N VAL A 33 11.00 -26.54 21.19
CA VAL A 33 11.17 -25.09 20.95
C VAL A 33 12.49 -24.82 20.23
N SER A 34 12.50 -23.89 19.28
CA SER A 34 13.65 -23.55 18.43
C SER A 34 14.83 -22.95 19.21
N SER A 35 14.57 -22.34 20.36
CA SER A 35 15.57 -21.82 21.32
C SER A 35 15.42 -22.55 22.66
N PRO A 36 15.96 -23.79 22.77
CA PRO A 36 15.76 -24.60 23.96
C PRO A 36 16.56 -24.04 25.13
N SER A 37 15.87 -23.57 26.18
CA SER A 37 16.51 -23.10 27.41
C SER A 37 16.42 -24.12 28.53
N ARG A 38 17.49 -24.26 29.32
CA ARG A 38 17.56 -25.20 30.44
C ARG A 38 16.50 -24.91 31.52
N LEU A 39 16.14 -23.64 31.70
CA LEU A 39 15.07 -23.22 32.61
C LEU A 39 13.68 -23.71 32.16
N GLN A 40 13.41 -23.74 30.85
CA GLN A 40 12.15 -24.28 30.33
C GLN A 40 12.05 -25.81 30.51
N VAL A 41 13.18 -26.53 30.44
CA VAL A 41 13.22 -27.97 30.77
C VAL A 41 12.85 -28.16 32.23
N ILE A 42 13.49 -27.40 33.14
CA ILE A 42 13.22 -27.47 34.57
C ILE A 42 11.74 -27.13 34.83
N ALA A 43 11.20 -26.06 34.25
CA ALA A 43 9.80 -25.71 34.43
C ALA A 43 8.83 -26.78 33.92
N ARG A 44 9.07 -27.35 32.73
CA ARG A 44 8.17 -28.36 32.14
C ARG A 44 8.20 -29.69 32.90
N TYR A 45 9.39 -30.16 33.24
CA TYR A 45 9.56 -31.48 33.86
C TYR A 45 9.50 -31.42 35.38
N CYS A 46 9.87 -30.33 36.06
CA CYS A 46 9.81 -30.24 37.53
C CYS A 46 8.48 -29.71 38.06
N LEU A 47 7.75 -28.89 37.29
CA LEU A 47 6.46 -28.31 37.71
C LEU A 47 5.30 -28.89 36.91
N VAL A 48 5.28 -28.71 35.58
CA VAL A 48 4.09 -28.98 34.78
C VAL A 48 3.71 -30.47 34.72
N ILE A 49 4.66 -31.34 34.33
CA ILE A 49 4.42 -32.77 34.19
C ILE A 49 4.08 -33.45 35.53
N PRO A 50 4.80 -33.18 36.64
CA PRO A 50 4.46 -33.69 37.97
C PRO A 50 3.10 -33.19 38.48
N SER A 51 2.75 -31.93 38.27
CA SER A 51 1.43 -31.41 38.64
C SER A 51 0.30 -32.08 37.87
N ILE A 52 0.47 -32.33 36.57
CA ILE A 52 -0.51 -33.07 35.75
C ILE A 52 -0.63 -34.51 36.24
N SER A 53 0.49 -35.19 36.50
CA SER A 53 0.49 -36.53 37.09
C SER A 53 -0.24 -36.56 38.43
N MET A 54 0.03 -35.60 39.32
CA MET A 54 -0.60 -35.50 40.63
C MET A 54 -2.11 -35.25 40.53
N LEU A 55 -2.56 -34.38 39.61
CA LEU A 55 -3.99 -34.12 39.37
C LEU A 55 -4.70 -35.36 38.80
N LEU A 56 -4.07 -36.07 37.86
CA LEU A 56 -4.60 -37.33 37.32
C LEU A 56 -4.66 -38.44 38.38
N TRP A 57 -3.69 -38.47 39.29
CA TRP A 57 -3.70 -39.38 40.42
C TRP A 57 -4.85 -39.05 41.38
N LEU A 58 -4.96 -37.79 41.81
CA LEU A 58 -5.96 -37.33 42.77
C LEU A 58 -7.39 -37.56 42.26
N THR A 59 -7.64 -37.26 40.97
CA THR A 59 -8.95 -37.49 40.33
C THR A 59 -9.28 -38.97 40.17
N SER A 60 -8.28 -39.84 40.18
CA SER A 60 -8.47 -41.29 40.05
C SER A 60 -8.69 -42.03 41.38
N LEU A 61 -8.49 -41.37 42.53
CA LEU A 61 -8.65 -41.95 43.87
C LEU A 61 -10.10 -42.33 44.20
N TRP A 62 -11.08 -41.71 43.54
CA TRP A 62 -12.51 -42.00 43.73
C TRP A 62 -12.93 -43.39 43.22
N GLY A 63 -12.07 -44.11 42.49
CA GLY A 63 -12.39 -45.38 41.83
C GLY A 63 -11.82 -46.64 42.47
N GLY A 64 -11.21 -46.56 43.66
CA GLY A 64 -10.47 -47.66 44.28
C GLY A 64 -9.07 -47.85 43.68
N PHE A 65 -8.19 -48.60 44.36
CA PHE A 65 -6.78 -48.76 43.97
C PHE A 65 -6.59 -49.96 43.02
N SER A 66 -6.49 -49.70 41.72
CA SER A 66 -6.31 -50.74 40.68
C SER A 66 -5.53 -50.22 39.46
N PRO A 67 -4.25 -49.86 39.61
CA PRO A 67 -3.45 -49.31 38.51
C PRO A 67 -3.31 -50.33 37.38
N SER A 68 -3.72 -49.95 36.17
CA SER A 68 -3.63 -50.83 35.01
C SER A 68 -2.25 -50.78 34.36
N LEU A 69 -1.74 -51.95 33.98
CA LEU A 69 -0.45 -52.10 33.30
C LEU A 69 -0.44 -51.38 31.94
N PHE A 70 -1.58 -51.34 31.25
CA PHE A 70 -1.75 -50.63 29.99
C PHE A 70 -1.68 -49.11 30.16
N GLY A 71 -2.23 -48.57 31.27
CA GLY A 71 -2.10 -47.16 31.62
C GLY A 71 -0.65 -46.77 31.89
N TRP A 72 0.05 -47.61 32.64
CA TRP A 72 1.47 -47.42 32.98
C TRP A 72 2.37 -47.37 31.75
N LEU A 73 2.24 -48.33 30.83
CA LEU A 73 2.99 -48.34 29.57
C LEU A 73 2.68 -47.12 28.70
N THR A 74 1.41 -46.70 28.65
CA THR A 74 1.01 -45.49 27.89
C THR A 74 1.63 -44.23 28.49
N GLY A 75 1.73 -44.13 29.82
CA GLY A 75 2.39 -43.01 30.50
C GLY A 75 3.89 -42.92 30.20
N ILE A 76 4.56 -44.07 30.00
CA ILE A 76 6.00 -44.12 29.67
C ILE A 76 6.26 -43.65 28.22
N ILE A 77 5.38 -44.04 27.29
CA ILE A 77 5.55 -43.76 25.86
C ILE A 77 5.00 -42.38 25.47
N ALA A 78 4.19 -41.74 26.31
CA ALA A 78 3.54 -40.46 26.04
C ALA A 78 4.53 -39.33 25.68
N ILE A 79 5.62 -39.20 26.43
CA ILE A 79 6.61 -38.13 26.25
C ILE A 79 7.40 -38.29 24.93
N PRO A 80 8.02 -39.45 24.61
CA PRO A 80 8.76 -39.62 23.36
C PRO A 80 7.88 -39.49 22.10
N VAL A 81 6.61 -39.86 22.16
CA VAL A 81 5.69 -39.76 21.00
C VAL A 81 5.13 -38.34 20.82
N ALA A 82 4.89 -37.61 21.90
CA ALA A 82 4.33 -36.25 21.82
C ALA A 82 5.34 -35.22 21.27
N LEU A 83 6.64 -35.39 21.56
CA LEU A 83 7.69 -34.45 21.16
C LEU A 83 7.83 -34.24 19.63
N PRO A 84 7.89 -35.28 18.77
CA PRO A 84 7.98 -35.08 17.32
C PRO A 84 6.70 -34.51 16.71
N VAL A 85 5.52 -34.84 17.25
CA VAL A 85 4.23 -34.30 16.80
C VAL A 85 4.11 -32.81 17.13
N GLU A 86 4.53 -32.41 18.34
CA GLU A 86 4.51 -31.01 18.77
C GLU A 86 5.51 -30.16 17.96
N ARG A 87 6.67 -30.72 17.59
CA ARG A 87 7.68 -30.07 16.74
C ARG A 87 7.20 -29.84 15.30
N THR A 88 6.57 -30.84 14.69
CA THR A 88 6.10 -30.75 13.30
C THR A 88 4.94 -29.77 13.17
N LEU A 89 3.97 -29.80 14.08
CA LEU A 89 2.84 -28.87 14.10
C LEU A 89 3.26 -27.42 14.34
N ARG A 90 4.15 -27.16 15.32
CA ARG A 90 4.65 -25.80 15.57
C ARG A 90 5.52 -25.30 14.42
N GLY A 91 6.37 -26.15 13.85
CA GLY A 91 7.18 -25.81 12.68
C GLY A 91 6.36 -25.52 11.42
N TRP A 92 5.23 -26.21 11.25
CA TRP A 92 4.28 -25.95 10.15
C TRP A 92 3.51 -24.64 10.37
N LEU A 93 3.03 -24.38 11.59
CA LEU A 93 2.37 -23.12 11.94
C LEU A 93 3.30 -21.91 11.81
N ALA A 94 4.56 -22.03 12.23
CA ALA A 94 5.57 -20.98 12.08
C ALA A 94 5.87 -20.70 10.60
N ARG A 95 6.06 -21.75 9.78
CA ARG A 95 6.24 -21.62 8.33
C ARG A 95 5.04 -20.96 7.64
N ARG A 96 3.81 -21.28 8.07
CA ARG A 96 2.59 -20.65 7.53
C ARG A 96 2.48 -19.17 7.90
N ARG A 97 2.95 -18.78 9.09
CA ARG A 97 3.03 -17.36 9.51
C ARG A 97 4.10 -16.59 8.74
N LEU A 98 5.28 -17.18 8.56
CA LEU A 98 6.37 -16.61 7.77
C LEU A 98 5.95 -16.39 6.32
N ARG A 99 5.34 -17.38 5.65
CA ARG A 99 4.83 -17.24 4.29
C ARG A 99 3.79 -16.13 4.13
N ARG A 100 2.94 -15.92 5.14
CA ARG A 100 1.97 -14.81 5.14
C ARG A 100 2.65 -13.45 5.27
N LEU A 101 3.67 -13.35 6.12
CA LEU A 101 4.45 -12.12 6.30
C LEU A 101 5.31 -11.82 5.06
N GLU A 102 5.89 -12.83 4.43
CA GLU A 102 6.63 -12.71 3.17
C GLU A 102 5.72 -12.26 2.04
N ALA A 103 4.55 -12.88 1.87
CA ALA A 103 3.57 -12.45 0.89
C ALA A 103 3.10 -11.00 1.11
N GLN A 104 2.89 -10.59 2.38
CA GLN A 104 2.56 -9.20 2.71
C GLN A 104 3.70 -8.24 2.34
N ARG A 105 4.95 -8.57 2.69
CA ARG A 105 6.12 -7.76 2.32
C ARG A 105 6.33 -7.68 0.82
N GLU A 106 6.08 -8.76 0.09
CA GLU A 106 6.14 -8.77 -1.37
C GLU A 106 5.07 -7.88 -1.99
N THR A 107 3.83 -7.93 -1.49
CA THR A 107 2.77 -7.01 -1.94
C THR A 107 3.08 -5.55 -1.63
N GLU A 108 3.60 -5.26 -0.43
CA GLU A 108 4.01 -3.90 -0.05
C GLU A 108 5.21 -3.43 -0.89
N ALA A 109 6.18 -4.29 -1.18
CA ALA A 109 7.32 -3.97 -2.02
C ALA A 109 6.91 -3.75 -3.48
N GLN A 110 5.98 -4.55 -4.01
CA GLN A 110 5.41 -4.33 -5.35
C GLN A 110 4.64 -3.01 -5.41
N GLN A 111 3.85 -2.69 -4.39
CA GLN A 111 3.17 -1.39 -4.30
C GLN A 111 4.16 -0.23 -4.23
N ARG A 112 5.22 -0.34 -3.43
CA ARG A 112 6.28 0.67 -3.36
C ARG A 112 7.00 0.85 -4.69
N ARG A 113 7.35 -0.23 -5.38
CA ARG A 113 7.98 -0.17 -6.71
C ARG A 113 7.05 0.46 -7.74
N ALA A 114 5.77 0.09 -7.75
CA ALA A 114 4.79 0.74 -8.62
C ALA A 114 4.62 2.23 -8.28
N GLN A 115 4.69 2.60 -7.01
CA GLN A 115 4.67 3.99 -6.55
C GLN A 115 5.94 4.74 -6.99
N GLU A 116 7.11 4.12 -6.87
CA GLU A 116 8.41 4.67 -7.30
C GLU A 116 8.50 4.83 -8.81
N GLU A 117 7.99 3.86 -9.59
CA GLU A 117 7.88 3.94 -11.05
C GLU A 117 6.93 5.06 -11.48
N ARG A 118 5.81 5.23 -10.79
CA ARG A 118 4.89 6.38 -10.98
C ARG A 118 5.60 7.70 -10.67
N ASN A 119 6.24 7.80 -9.51
CA ASN A 119 7.00 8.99 -9.11
C ASN A 119 8.15 9.32 -10.09
N ALA A 120 8.83 8.30 -10.64
CA ALA A 120 9.89 8.47 -11.64
C ALA A 120 9.33 8.97 -12.98
N TYR A 121 8.17 8.46 -13.41
CA TYR A 121 7.42 8.99 -14.56
C TYR A 121 6.94 10.44 -14.34
N GLU A 122 6.85 10.88 -13.09
CA GLU A 122 6.36 12.19 -12.67
C GLU A 122 7.44 13.24 -12.43
N THR A 123 8.73 12.92 -12.67
CA THR A 123 9.87 13.84 -12.45
C THR A 123 9.79 15.16 -13.26
N GLY A 124 8.85 15.27 -14.22
CA GLY A 124 8.56 16.49 -14.98
C GLY A 124 7.29 17.24 -14.58
N VAL A 125 6.63 16.90 -13.46
CA VAL A 125 5.38 17.56 -13.03
C VAL A 125 5.71 18.92 -12.40
N SER A 126 5.17 19.99 -12.99
CA SER A 126 5.22 21.34 -12.42
C SER A 126 4.31 21.41 -11.19
N VAL A 127 4.92 21.67 -10.02
CA VAL A 127 4.18 21.87 -8.78
C VAL A 127 3.47 23.22 -8.82
N LEU A 128 2.15 23.22 -8.70
CA LEU A 128 1.33 24.42 -8.60
C LEU A 128 1.29 24.86 -7.13
N ASP A 129 1.91 25.98 -6.77
CA ASP A 129 1.81 26.53 -5.41
C ASP A 129 0.49 27.32 -5.24
N PRO A 130 -0.45 26.87 -4.38
CA PRO A 130 -1.70 27.60 -4.16
C PRO A 130 -1.50 28.98 -3.53
N ALA A 131 -0.43 29.17 -2.76
CA ALA A 131 -0.14 30.43 -2.07
C ALA A 131 0.51 31.47 -3.01
N ARG A 132 1.09 31.01 -4.12
CA ARG A 132 1.78 31.85 -5.11
C ARG A 132 1.39 31.41 -6.52
N PRO A 133 0.18 31.77 -6.98
CA PRO A 133 -0.24 31.43 -8.34
C PRO A 133 0.71 32.09 -9.37
N PRO A 134 0.92 31.45 -10.54
CA PRO A 134 1.79 32.00 -11.58
C PRO A 134 1.29 33.35 -12.09
N LEU A 135 2.22 34.24 -12.48
CA LEU A 135 1.91 35.56 -13.01
C LEU A 135 1.05 35.45 -14.28
N GLY A 136 -0.09 36.14 -14.31
CA GLY A 136 -1.05 36.06 -15.42
C GLY A 136 -1.91 34.79 -15.41
N ALA A 137 -2.04 34.09 -14.28
CA ALA A 137 -2.90 32.92 -14.14
C ALA A 137 -4.35 33.25 -14.59
N ASN A 138 -4.86 32.42 -15.51
CA ASN A 138 -6.25 32.49 -15.93
C ASN A 138 -7.18 31.88 -14.86
N ASP A 139 -8.49 32.07 -15.03
CA ASP A 139 -9.51 31.61 -14.08
C ASP A 139 -9.43 30.11 -13.79
N LEU A 140 -9.06 29.31 -14.80
CA LEU A 140 -8.89 27.86 -14.64
C LEU A 140 -7.72 27.53 -13.71
N VAL A 141 -6.55 28.15 -13.89
CA VAL A 141 -5.38 27.94 -13.02
C VAL A 141 -5.68 28.41 -11.60
N LEU A 142 -6.41 29.51 -11.43
CA LEU A 142 -6.87 29.96 -10.12
C LEU A 142 -7.84 28.96 -9.47
N ALA A 143 -8.74 28.36 -10.25
CA ALA A 143 -9.66 27.33 -9.77
C ALA A 143 -8.90 26.05 -9.36
N MET A 144 -7.87 25.65 -10.11
CA MET A 144 -6.95 24.58 -9.72
C MET A 144 -6.24 24.90 -8.38
N CYS A 145 -5.71 26.12 -8.20
CA CYS A 145 -5.09 26.52 -6.93
C CYS A 145 -6.07 26.37 -5.74
N ARG A 146 -7.31 26.83 -5.91
CA ARG A 146 -8.35 26.71 -4.86
C ARG A 146 -8.69 25.26 -4.55
N ALA A 147 -8.83 24.41 -5.58
CA ALA A 147 -9.09 22.99 -5.40
C ALA A 147 -7.93 22.28 -4.67
N LYS A 148 -6.69 22.59 -5.05
CA LYS A 148 -5.48 22.07 -4.38
C LYS A 148 -5.43 22.50 -2.92
N GLN A 149 -5.65 23.79 -2.63
CA GLN A 149 -5.70 24.29 -1.26
C GLN A 149 -6.77 23.54 -0.43
N GLY A 150 -7.97 23.36 -0.99
CA GLY A 150 -9.05 22.64 -0.32
C GLY A 150 -8.71 21.20 0.04
N LEU A 151 -7.87 20.51 -0.73
CA LEU A 151 -7.38 19.16 -0.42
C LEU A 151 -6.28 19.17 0.65
N LEU A 152 -5.38 20.16 0.59
CA LEU A 152 -4.31 20.34 1.58
C LEU A 152 -4.87 20.70 2.97
N ASP A 153 -5.89 21.56 3.05
CA ASP A 153 -6.56 21.94 4.30
C ASP A 153 -7.15 20.72 5.03
N VAL A 154 -7.50 19.67 4.29
CA VAL A 154 -8.09 18.43 4.80
C VAL A 154 -7.03 17.34 4.99
N HIS A 155 -5.74 17.70 4.95
CA HIS A 155 -4.60 16.79 5.15
C HIS A 155 -4.59 15.62 4.15
N ARG A 156 -5.00 15.87 2.89
CA ARG A 156 -4.97 14.90 1.79
C ARG A 156 -3.97 15.29 0.69
N PRO A 157 -2.66 15.28 0.98
CA PRO A 157 -1.63 15.59 -0.03
C PRO A 157 -1.56 14.54 -1.15
N ASP A 158 -1.98 13.30 -0.85
CA ASP A 158 -2.13 12.19 -1.79
C ASP A 158 -3.09 12.50 -2.94
N LEU A 159 -4.13 13.30 -2.67
CA LEU A 159 -5.09 13.74 -3.68
C LEU A 159 -4.69 15.09 -4.30
N ALA A 160 -4.03 15.95 -3.53
CA ALA A 160 -3.59 17.26 -3.99
C ALA A 160 -2.63 17.19 -5.20
N ILE A 161 -1.80 16.14 -5.28
CA ILE A 161 -0.88 15.89 -6.40
C ILE A 161 -1.59 15.75 -7.75
N LEU A 162 -2.84 15.28 -7.77
CA LEU A 162 -3.64 15.20 -9.00
C LEU A 162 -3.86 16.58 -9.63
N THR A 163 -3.87 17.64 -8.82
CA THR A 163 -3.99 19.01 -9.31
C THR A 163 -2.71 19.47 -10.01
N ASP A 164 -1.54 19.08 -9.48
CA ASP A 164 -0.25 19.38 -10.10
C ASP A 164 -0.09 18.68 -11.45
N ARG A 165 -0.52 17.41 -11.51
CA ARG A 165 -0.58 16.64 -12.76
C ARG A 165 -1.50 17.31 -13.77
N LEU A 166 -2.70 17.68 -13.36
CA LEU A 166 -3.67 18.37 -14.22
C LEU A 166 -3.11 19.68 -14.76
N TYR A 167 -2.51 20.50 -13.89
CA TYR A 167 -1.88 21.75 -14.30
C TYR A 167 -0.75 21.52 -15.32
N SER A 168 0.11 20.54 -15.07
CA SER A 168 1.23 20.21 -15.96
C SER A 168 0.75 19.74 -17.33
N ARG A 169 -0.28 18.88 -17.38
CA ARG A 169 -0.86 18.41 -18.65
C ARG A 169 -1.60 19.50 -19.40
N TYR A 170 -2.37 20.33 -18.69
CA TYR A 170 -3.03 21.49 -19.26
C TYR A 170 -2.02 22.42 -19.95
N ARG A 171 -0.93 22.77 -19.26
CA ARG A 171 0.12 23.61 -19.81
C ARG A 171 0.76 22.96 -21.04
N HIS A 172 1.10 21.67 -20.94
CA HIS A 172 1.71 20.95 -22.05
C HIS A 172 0.82 20.94 -23.30
N VAL A 173 -0.48 20.69 -23.15
CA VAL A 173 -1.44 20.73 -24.27
C VAL A 173 -1.52 22.12 -24.88
N LEU A 174 -1.54 23.18 -24.07
CA LEU A 174 -1.54 24.56 -24.58
C LEU A 174 -0.25 24.92 -25.32
N ASP A 175 0.90 24.49 -24.82
CA ASP A 175 2.19 24.70 -25.48
C ASP A 175 2.19 24.01 -26.86
N VAL A 176 1.72 22.74 -26.93
CA VAL A 176 1.58 22.01 -28.21
C VAL A 176 0.59 22.67 -29.16
N LEU A 177 -0.54 23.19 -28.66
CA LEU A 177 -1.52 23.91 -29.48
C LEU A 177 -0.93 25.22 -30.04
N GLY A 178 -0.19 25.97 -29.22
CA GLY A 178 0.44 27.23 -29.61
C GLY A 178 1.56 27.05 -30.64
N ASP A 179 2.30 25.94 -30.56
CA ASP A 179 3.35 25.61 -31.53
C ASP A 179 2.77 25.21 -32.90
N ARG A 180 1.53 24.70 -32.94
CA ARG A 180 0.92 24.14 -34.16
C ARG A 180 -0.05 25.08 -34.86
N PHE A 181 -0.81 25.88 -34.13
CA PHE A 181 -1.85 26.73 -34.73
C PHE A 181 -1.60 28.21 -34.40
N HIS A 182 -1.98 29.11 -35.30
CA HIS A 182 -2.03 30.52 -34.96
C HIS A 182 -3.18 30.82 -34.00
N THR A 183 -2.98 31.77 -33.08
CA THR A 183 -3.95 32.14 -32.03
C THR A 183 -5.26 32.72 -32.58
N GLY A 184 -5.31 33.08 -33.86
CA GLY A 184 -6.53 33.54 -34.56
C GLY A 184 -7.21 32.47 -35.43
N GLU A 185 -6.71 31.23 -35.45
CA GLU A 185 -7.35 30.14 -36.17
C GLU A 185 -8.50 29.55 -35.35
N LEU A 186 -9.65 29.36 -35.99
CA LEU A 186 -10.84 28.77 -35.36
C LEU A 186 -10.58 27.37 -34.78
N ALA A 187 -9.65 26.61 -35.38
CA ALA A 187 -9.24 25.30 -34.88
C ALA A 187 -8.48 25.39 -33.54
N PHE A 188 -7.66 26.44 -33.36
CA PHE A 188 -6.97 26.72 -32.10
C PHE A 188 -7.98 27.05 -31.00
N GLU A 189 -8.84 28.04 -31.24
CA GLU A 189 -9.84 28.49 -30.25
C GLU A 189 -10.77 27.35 -29.82
N ARG A 190 -11.22 26.53 -30.79
CA ARG A 190 -12.10 25.39 -30.50
C ARG A 190 -11.40 24.34 -29.65
N SER A 191 -10.16 23.99 -30.00
CA SER A 191 -9.38 22.98 -29.27
C SER A 191 -9.04 23.46 -27.86
N GLN A 192 -8.61 24.72 -27.72
CA GLN A 192 -8.36 25.36 -26.43
C GLN A 192 -9.61 25.39 -25.55
N GLY A 193 -10.78 25.71 -26.13
CA GLY A 193 -12.06 25.72 -25.43
C GLY A 193 -12.43 24.34 -24.88
N LEU A 194 -12.28 23.28 -25.69
CA LEU A 194 -12.56 21.90 -25.26
C LEU A 194 -11.61 21.44 -24.15
N VAL A 195 -10.30 21.68 -24.30
CA VAL A 195 -9.30 21.37 -23.28
C VAL A 195 -9.61 22.08 -21.97
N THR A 196 -9.99 23.36 -22.05
CA THR A 196 -10.37 24.16 -20.88
C THR A 196 -11.63 23.60 -20.20
N GLN A 197 -12.64 23.18 -20.95
CA GLN A 197 -13.85 22.54 -20.39
C GLN A 197 -13.54 21.21 -19.70
N VAL A 198 -12.71 20.36 -20.29
CA VAL A 198 -12.26 19.11 -19.66
C VAL A 198 -11.55 19.41 -18.33
N CYS A 199 -10.68 20.42 -18.31
CA CYS A 199 -9.98 20.81 -17.10
C CYS A 199 -10.92 21.38 -16.03
N PHE A 200 -11.94 22.16 -16.39
CA PHE A 200 -12.96 22.61 -15.43
C PHE A 200 -13.73 21.43 -14.82
N GLY A 201 -14.13 20.44 -15.62
CA GLY A 201 -14.77 19.23 -15.09
C GLY A 201 -13.88 18.43 -14.13
N ALA A 202 -12.57 18.40 -14.40
CA ALA A 202 -11.59 17.81 -13.48
C ALA A 202 -11.45 18.63 -12.18
N VAL A 203 -11.47 19.97 -12.26
CA VAL A 203 -11.45 20.87 -11.09
C VAL A 203 -12.71 20.71 -10.23
N ASP A 204 -13.88 20.56 -10.83
CA ASP A 204 -15.12 20.27 -10.10
C ASP A 204 -15.05 18.92 -9.38
N THR A 205 -14.41 17.94 -10.02
CA THR A 205 -14.15 16.62 -9.42
C THR A 205 -13.21 16.74 -8.22
N LEU A 206 -12.09 17.47 -8.35
CA LEU A 206 -11.15 17.74 -7.25
C LEU A 206 -11.82 18.48 -6.09
N THR A 207 -12.67 19.47 -6.39
CA THR A 207 -13.44 20.21 -5.39
C THR A 207 -14.44 19.31 -4.66
N THR A 208 -15.07 18.38 -5.38
CA THR A 208 -15.93 17.35 -4.80
C THR A 208 -15.15 16.38 -3.91
N MET A 209 -13.92 16.03 -4.29
CA MET A 209 -13.04 15.20 -3.45
C MET A 209 -12.70 15.92 -2.14
N ALA A 210 -12.38 17.21 -2.20
CA ALA A 210 -12.11 18.02 -1.01
C ALA A 210 -13.33 18.09 -0.07
N SER A 211 -14.54 18.27 -0.60
CA SER A 211 -15.76 18.31 0.21
C SER A 211 -16.08 16.96 0.85
N GLN A 212 -15.90 15.85 0.14
CA GLN A 212 -16.08 14.50 0.69
C GLN A 212 -15.05 14.17 1.77
N ALA A 213 -13.78 14.48 1.52
CA ALA A 213 -12.71 14.28 2.50
C ALA A 213 -12.96 15.11 3.77
N ARG A 214 -13.47 16.35 3.63
CA ARG A 214 -13.76 17.23 4.76
C ARG A 214 -14.83 16.66 5.67
N GLY A 215 -15.82 15.96 5.12
CA GLY A 215 -16.89 15.31 5.88
C GLY A 215 -16.41 14.21 6.83
N VAL A 216 -15.22 13.64 6.59
CA VAL A 216 -14.65 12.54 7.38
C VAL A 216 -13.38 12.89 8.15
N VAL A 217 -12.85 14.11 7.99
CA VAL A 217 -11.55 14.50 8.57
C VAL A 217 -11.51 14.43 10.10
N SER A 218 -12.67 14.57 10.76
CA SER A 218 -12.78 14.49 12.22
C SER A 218 -12.85 13.05 12.77
N VAL A 219 -12.96 12.04 11.89
CA VAL A 219 -13.10 10.63 12.29
C VAL A 219 -11.73 9.95 12.27
N ASP A 220 -11.17 9.73 13.46
CA ASP A 220 -9.94 8.94 13.60
C ASP A 220 -10.24 7.43 13.45
N GLY A 221 -10.03 6.91 12.24
CA GLY A 221 -10.24 5.49 11.94
C GLY A 221 -9.35 4.53 12.72
N ASN A 222 -8.13 4.95 13.09
CA ASN A 222 -7.20 4.12 13.86
C ASN A 222 -7.65 4.02 15.32
N TYR A 223 -8.08 5.14 15.90
CA TYR A 223 -8.69 5.15 17.23
C TYR A 223 -9.96 4.27 17.27
N VAL A 224 -10.87 4.43 16.30
CA VAL A 224 -12.11 3.65 16.24
C VAL A 224 -11.82 2.15 16.11
N ARG A 225 -10.90 1.76 15.21
CA ARG A 225 -10.49 0.36 15.04
C ARG A 225 -9.84 -0.20 16.31
N GLY A 226 -8.88 0.54 16.87
CA GLY A 226 -8.18 0.13 18.09
C GLY A 226 -9.10 0.03 19.31
N ARG A 227 -10.17 0.83 19.36
CA ARG A 227 -11.19 0.73 20.42
C ARG A 227 -12.09 -0.48 20.23
N LEU A 228 -12.55 -0.74 19.00
CA LEU A 228 -13.30 -1.96 18.68
C LEU A 228 -12.50 -3.23 19.00
N GLU A 229 -11.21 -3.27 18.69
CA GLU A 229 -10.37 -4.44 18.94
C GLU A 229 -10.11 -4.69 20.43
N ARG A 230 -9.79 -3.64 21.19
CA ARG A 230 -9.40 -3.76 22.61
C ARG A 230 -10.60 -3.88 23.55
N GLU A 231 -11.70 -3.21 23.24
CA GLU A 231 -12.84 -3.03 24.16
C GLU A 231 -14.14 -3.67 23.64
N SER A 232 -14.11 -4.45 22.56
CA SER A 232 -15.30 -5.10 21.97
C SER A 232 -16.23 -5.80 22.97
N LYS A 233 -15.66 -6.39 24.04
CA LYS A 233 -16.42 -7.13 25.06
C LYS A 233 -16.97 -6.24 26.19
N ARG A 234 -16.53 -4.98 26.27
CA ARG A 234 -16.91 -3.99 27.30
C ARG A 234 -17.83 -2.89 26.75
N LEU A 235 -17.85 -2.71 25.43
CA LEU A 235 -18.73 -1.76 24.74
C LEU A 235 -20.17 -2.26 24.76
N SER A 236 -21.14 -1.35 24.89
CA SER A 236 -22.54 -1.69 24.65
C SER A 236 -22.76 -2.03 23.16
N ASP A 237 -23.84 -2.76 22.86
CA ASP A 237 -24.19 -3.07 21.47
C ASP A 237 -24.44 -1.80 20.63
N GLU A 238 -24.99 -0.75 21.25
CA GLU A 238 -25.24 0.55 20.64
C GLU A 238 -23.94 1.30 20.33
N GLU A 239 -22.99 1.33 21.29
CA GLU A 239 -21.68 1.95 21.09
C GLU A 239 -20.88 1.22 20.01
N ARG A 240 -20.92 -0.12 20.03
CA ARG A 240 -20.29 -0.95 19.01
C ARG A 240 -20.88 -0.69 17.63
N ALA A 241 -22.21 -0.63 17.52
CA ALA A 241 -22.89 -0.32 16.25
C ALA A 241 -22.52 1.06 15.72
N ALA A 242 -22.44 2.08 16.58
CA ALA A 242 -22.03 3.43 16.21
C ALA A 242 -20.57 3.49 15.71
N LEU A 243 -19.64 2.78 16.37
CA LEU A 243 -18.24 2.72 15.96
C LEU A 243 -18.06 1.98 14.63
N VAL A 244 -18.79 0.87 14.42
CA VAL A 244 -18.80 0.17 13.13
C VAL A 244 -19.33 1.09 12.03
N ARG A 245 -20.44 1.79 12.26
CA ARG A 245 -21.00 2.76 11.29
C ARG A 245 -20.00 3.84 10.90
N ARG A 246 -19.25 4.39 11.87
CA ARG A 246 -18.19 5.38 11.60
C ARG A 246 -17.08 4.81 10.72
N LEU A 247 -16.68 3.56 10.95
CA LEU A 247 -15.70 2.86 10.11
C LEU A 247 -16.22 2.62 8.69
N ASP A 248 -17.47 2.20 8.56
CA ASP A 248 -18.10 1.99 7.25
C ASP A 248 -18.18 3.29 6.46
N LEU A 249 -18.49 4.42 7.11
CA LEU A 249 -18.49 5.74 6.47
C LEU A 249 -17.09 6.13 5.93
N LEU A 250 -16.03 5.80 6.67
CA LEU A 250 -14.66 6.02 6.20
C LEU A 250 -14.36 5.19 4.96
N VAL A 251 -14.68 3.89 5.00
CA VAL A 251 -14.44 2.96 3.88
C VAL A 251 -15.24 3.38 2.65
N GLU A 252 -16.50 3.74 2.82
CA GLU A 252 -17.35 4.20 1.72
C GLU A 252 -16.81 5.50 1.11
N THR A 253 -16.39 6.45 1.96
CA THR A 253 -15.81 7.72 1.48
C THR A 253 -14.52 7.47 0.71
N GLU A 254 -13.62 6.61 1.21
CA GLU A 254 -12.39 6.24 0.53
C GLU A 254 -12.67 5.56 -0.83
N HIS A 255 -13.68 4.69 -0.90
CA HIS A 255 -14.09 4.08 -2.17
C HIS A 255 -14.62 5.12 -3.17
N ARG A 256 -15.42 6.09 -2.70
CA ARG A 256 -15.91 7.20 -3.53
C ARG A 256 -14.76 8.09 -4.01
N LEU A 257 -13.82 8.45 -3.14
CA LEU A 257 -12.63 9.22 -3.50
C LEU A 257 -11.81 8.51 -4.58
N ASN A 258 -11.58 7.20 -4.45
CA ASN A 258 -10.88 6.41 -5.46
C ASN A 258 -11.59 6.43 -6.82
N LYS A 259 -12.93 6.37 -6.83
CA LYS A 259 -13.72 6.48 -8.07
C LYS A 259 -13.60 7.86 -8.70
N LEU A 260 -13.51 8.93 -7.90
CA LEU A 260 -13.29 10.29 -8.39
C LEU A 260 -11.86 10.47 -8.92
N SER A 261 -10.85 9.92 -8.24
CA SER A 261 -9.46 9.89 -8.73
C SER A 261 -9.37 9.20 -10.10
N ALA A 262 -10.05 8.07 -10.30
CA ALA A 262 -10.08 7.39 -11.58
C ALA A 262 -10.69 8.24 -12.71
N ARG A 263 -11.66 9.12 -12.40
CA ARG A 263 -12.20 10.07 -13.38
C ARG A 263 -11.20 11.16 -13.75
N ILE A 264 -10.43 11.65 -12.78
CA ILE A 264 -9.35 12.61 -13.05
C ILE A 264 -8.28 11.97 -13.93
N GLU A 265 -7.85 10.75 -13.61
CA GLU A 265 -6.88 10.01 -14.43
C GLU A 265 -7.39 9.83 -15.87
N SER A 266 -8.68 9.51 -16.05
CA SER A 266 -9.29 9.45 -17.39
C SER A 266 -9.24 10.81 -18.10
N ALA A 267 -9.46 11.93 -17.41
CA ALA A 267 -9.33 13.26 -17.99
C ALA A 267 -7.87 13.57 -18.37
N LEU A 268 -6.90 13.19 -17.54
CA LEU A 268 -5.47 13.34 -17.84
C LEU A 268 -5.08 12.54 -19.09
N THR A 269 -5.57 11.30 -19.23
CA THR A 269 -5.33 10.49 -20.44
C THR A 269 -5.92 11.16 -21.68
N VAL A 270 -7.14 11.71 -21.60
CA VAL A 270 -7.73 12.44 -22.73
C VAL A 270 -6.89 13.67 -23.11
N LEU A 271 -6.32 14.39 -22.13
CA LEU A 271 -5.41 15.50 -22.39
C LEU A 271 -4.12 15.02 -23.08
N ASP A 272 -3.54 13.92 -22.62
CA ASP A 272 -2.33 13.32 -23.21
C ASP A 272 -2.59 12.84 -24.64
N ASP A 273 -3.69 12.13 -24.88
CA ASP A 273 -4.12 11.68 -26.21
C ASP A 273 -4.37 12.88 -27.15
N THR A 274 -4.94 13.96 -26.61
CA THR A 274 -5.15 15.21 -27.35
C THR A 274 -3.80 15.83 -27.73
N ALA A 275 -2.86 15.95 -26.79
CA ALA A 275 -1.51 16.47 -27.07
C ALA A 275 -0.82 15.65 -28.16
N VAL A 276 -0.84 14.32 -28.04
CA VAL A 276 -0.24 13.41 -29.02
C VAL A 276 -0.92 13.53 -30.39
N SER A 277 -2.25 13.62 -30.42
CA SER A 277 -3.00 13.75 -31.66
C SER A 277 -2.72 15.10 -32.35
N MET A 278 -2.69 16.19 -31.59
CA MET A 278 -2.37 17.52 -32.10
C MET A 278 -0.92 17.62 -32.58
N ALA A 279 0.02 16.96 -31.89
CA ALA A 279 1.42 16.93 -32.29
C ALA A 279 1.64 16.26 -33.66
N ARG A 280 0.73 15.38 -34.09
CA ARG A 280 0.73 14.71 -35.40
C ARG A 280 0.05 15.52 -36.50
N ILE A 281 -0.72 16.56 -36.17
CA ILE A 281 -1.33 17.41 -37.19
C ILE A 281 -0.22 18.23 -37.83
N GLU A 282 0.08 17.90 -39.09
CA GLU A 282 0.86 18.74 -39.98
C GLU A 282 0.01 19.96 -40.37
N THR A 283 -0.01 20.98 -39.51
CA THR A 283 -0.34 22.34 -39.96
C THR A 283 0.82 22.81 -40.84
N ALA A 284 0.53 23.54 -41.92
CA ALA A 284 1.41 23.79 -43.06
C ALA A 284 2.66 24.65 -42.77
N ARG A 285 3.51 24.24 -41.84
CA ARG A 285 4.89 24.69 -41.69
C ARG A 285 5.81 23.50 -41.43
N PRO A 286 6.43 22.95 -42.49
CA PRO A 286 7.87 22.70 -42.38
C PRO A 286 8.52 24.02 -41.96
N GLN A 287 9.39 24.01 -40.95
CA GLN A 287 10.16 25.20 -40.53
C GLN A 287 11.05 25.79 -41.64
N ALA A 288 11.06 25.17 -42.82
CA ALA A 288 11.68 25.63 -44.05
C ALA A 288 10.59 26.02 -45.08
N SER A 289 10.05 27.24 -44.98
CA SER A 289 9.25 27.84 -46.07
C SER A 289 10.12 28.29 -47.25
N VAL A 290 11.44 28.16 -47.12
CA VAL A 290 12.43 28.21 -48.19
C VAL A 290 12.90 26.78 -48.34
N THR A 291 12.70 26.15 -49.49
CA THR A 291 13.30 24.84 -49.76
C THR A 291 14.79 24.95 -49.43
N THR A 292 15.36 23.97 -48.72
CA THR A 292 16.78 23.96 -48.34
C THR A 292 17.67 24.26 -49.55
N GLU A 293 17.28 23.77 -50.74
CA GLU A 293 17.85 24.11 -52.04
C GLU A 293 17.89 25.62 -52.34
N LYS A 294 16.81 26.37 -52.08
CA LYS A 294 16.75 27.82 -52.33
C LYS A 294 17.56 28.61 -51.31
N ALA A 295 17.59 28.18 -50.05
CA ALA A 295 18.47 28.78 -49.03
C ALA A 295 19.95 28.49 -49.32
N LEU A 296 20.27 27.30 -49.86
CA LEU A 296 21.61 26.93 -50.30
C LEU A 296 22.03 27.70 -51.57
N GLU A 297 21.11 27.92 -52.51
CA GLU A 297 21.33 28.72 -53.71
C GLU A 297 21.61 30.19 -53.35
N ASP A 298 20.80 30.77 -52.46
CA ASP A 298 21.00 32.14 -51.97
C ASP A 298 22.34 32.29 -51.21
N LEU A 299 22.73 31.28 -50.42
CA LEU A 299 24.04 31.22 -49.76
C LEU A 299 25.20 31.12 -50.76
N ARG A 300 25.07 30.31 -51.80
CA ARG A 300 26.08 30.20 -52.88
C ARG A 300 26.22 31.51 -53.63
N GLN A 301 25.11 32.14 -54.00
CA GLN A 301 25.09 33.40 -54.71
C GLN A 301 25.68 34.54 -53.85
N PHE A 302 25.49 34.50 -52.53
CA PHE A 302 26.11 35.42 -51.59
C PHE A 302 27.64 35.23 -51.51
N VAL A 303 28.13 33.99 -51.43
CA VAL A 303 29.58 33.68 -51.41
C VAL A 303 30.26 34.06 -52.73
N GLU A 304 29.64 33.77 -53.87
CA GLU A 304 30.13 34.20 -55.20
C GLU A 304 30.07 35.73 -55.39
N GLY A 305 29.17 36.41 -54.68
CA GLY A 305 29.12 37.86 -54.61
C GLY A 305 30.24 38.46 -53.76
N ALA A 306 30.58 37.82 -52.64
CA ALA A 306 31.61 38.27 -51.71
C ALA A 306 33.03 38.25 -52.32
N ASP A 307 33.34 37.25 -53.16
CA ASP A 307 34.62 37.18 -53.90
C ASP A 307 34.79 38.34 -54.91
N ARG A 308 33.70 38.92 -55.40
CA ARG A 308 33.74 40.10 -56.28
C ARG A 308 34.07 41.40 -55.54
N TYR A 309 33.79 41.48 -54.24
CA TYR A 309 34.17 42.62 -53.40
C TYR A 309 35.62 42.52 -52.89
N ALA A 310 36.19 41.32 -52.80
CA ALA A 310 37.59 41.11 -52.36
C ALA A 310 38.65 41.40 -53.46
N ARG A 311 38.25 41.57 -54.73
CA ARG A 311 39.14 41.83 -55.87
C ARG A 311 39.22 43.30 -56.30
N LYS A 312 38.67 44.21 -55.50
CA LYS A 312 38.63 45.63 -55.81
C LYS A 312 39.33 46.46 -54.73
N ASP A 313 40.56 46.06 -54.43
CA ASP A 313 41.64 46.88 -53.86
C ASP A 313 42.92 46.62 -54.68
#